data_AF-A0A166B8Q6-F1
#
_entry.id   AF-A0A166B8Q6-F1
#
_cell.length_a   1.000
_cell.length_b   1.000
_cell.length_c   1.000
_cell.angle_alpha   90.00
_cell.angle_beta   90.00
_cell.angle_gamma   90.00
#
_symmetry.space_group_name_H-M   'P 1'
#
loop_
_entity.id
_entity.type
_entity.pdbx_description
1 polymer ?
#
loop_
_entity_poly.entity_id
_entity_poly.type
_entity_poly.pdbx_seq_one_letter_code
_entity_poly.pdbx_strand_id
1 'polypeptide(L)'
;MARSEEPVFNLVSPVPSDWQTVFGAFAKRLSLPLIKYDEWAARVSAAAEANTREEDMQPLALADFFQAGMFGEGTAISTERACQVSPALAKMSPIGEKDVALYVGYWTKIGFLHA
;
A
#
# COMPACT_ATOMS: atom_id res chain seq x y z
N MET A 1 -11.90 -20.11 -25.56
CA MET A 1 -11.48 -19.71 -24.20
C MET A 1 -11.10 -20.98 -23.46
N ALA A 2 -9.83 -21.19 -23.14
CA ALA A 2 -9.41 -22.33 -22.32
C ALA A 2 -9.91 -22.10 -20.89
N ARG A 3 -10.81 -22.95 -20.40
CA ARG A 3 -11.11 -23.01 -18.97
C ARG A 3 -9.95 -23.77 -18.32
N SER A 4 -9.34 -23.18 -17.30
CA SER A 4 -8.41 -23.92 -16.46
C SER A 4 -9.18 -24.98 -15.68
N GLU A 5 -8.57 -26.16 -15.48
CA GLU A 5 -9.13 -27.21 -14.64
C GLU A 5 -8.96 -26.93 -13.13
N GLU A 6 -8.08 -25.99 -12.78
CA GLU A 6 -7.88 -25.50 -11.41
C GLU A 6 -9.04 -24.59 -10.95
N PRO A 7 -9.69 -24.86 -9.81
CA PRO A 7 -10.89 -24.11 -9.37
C PRO A 7 -10.58 -22.82 -8.59
N VAL A 8 -9.35 -22.63 -8.09
CA VAL A 8 -9.01 -21.51 -7.20
C VAL A 8 -7.65 -20.91 -7.55
N PHE A 9 -7.62 -19.58 -7.71
CA PHE A 9 -6.42 -18.80 -8.01
C PHE A 9 -6.25 -17.65 -7.02
N ASN A 10 -5.03 -17.43 -6.55
CA ASN A 10 -4.67 -16.24 -5.79
C ASN A 10 -4.23 -15.13 -6.74
N LEU A 11 -5.00 -14.04 -6.83
CA LEU A 11 -4.71 -12.89 -7.67
C LEU A 11 -4.11 -11.76 -6.82
N VAL A 12 -2.83 -11.91 -6.48
CA VAL A 12 -2.02 -10.92 -5.76
C VAL A 12 -0.74 -10.63 -6.53
N SER A 13 0.03 -9.61 -6.12
CA SER A 13 1.32 -9.34 -6.77
C SER A 13 2.26 -10.54 -6.62
N PRO A 14 2.79 -11.11 -7.72
CA PRO A 14 3.68 -12.26 -7.65
C PRO A 14 5.09 -11.87 -7.18
N VAL A 15 5.45 -10.59 -7.32
CA VAL A 15 6.74 -10.06 -6.86
C VAL A 15 6.46 -8.97 -5.81
N PRO A 16 7.05 -9.07 -4.61
CA PRO A 16 6.88 -8.05 -3.59
C PRO A 16 7.51 -6.73 -4.04
N SER A 17 6.93 -5.62 -3.57
CA SER A 17 7.47 -4.28 -3.81
C SER A 17 8.37 -3.87 -2.65
N ASP A 18 9.43 -3.14 -2.95
CA ASP A 18 10.32 -2.59 -1.93
C ASP A 18 9.65 -1.37 -1.26
N TRP A 19 9.37 -1.48 0.04
CA TRP A 19 8.68 -0.44 0.79
C TRP A 19 9.46 0.86 0.80
N GLN A 20 10.79 0.81 0.89
CA GLN A 20 11.64 2.00 0.88
C GLN A 20 11.55 2.75 -0.44
N THR A 21 11.51 2.04 -1.56
CA THR A 21 11.32 2.62 -2.90
C THR A 21 9.96 3.29 -3.02
N VAL A 22 8.89 2.59 -2.62
CA VAL A 22 7.51 3.11 -2.73
C VAL A 22 7.30 4.33 -1.84
N PHE A 23 7.60 4.22 -0.54
CA PHE A 23 7.39 5.32 0.42
C PHE A 23 8.41 6.45 0.27
N GLY A 24 9.63 6.14 -0.18
CA GLY A 24 10.61 7.16 -0.56
C GLY A 24 10.14 8.02 -1.72
N ALA A 25 9.47 7.40 -2.72
CA ALA A 25 8.87 8.15 -3.82
C ALA A 25 7.70 9.04 -3.36
N PHE A 26 6.86 8.56 -2.45
CA PHE A 26 5.80 9.37 -1.84
C PHE A 26 6.39 10.55 -1.05
N ALA A 27 7.34 10.28 -0.15
CA ALA A 27 8.01 11.29 0.67
C ALA A 27 8.60 12.41 -0.18
N LYS A 28 9.34 12.05 -1.24
CA LYS A 28 9.93 13.02 -2.18
C LYS A 28 8.87 13.85 -2.91
N ARG A 29 7.79 13.23 -3.40
CA ARG A 29 6.75 13.92 -4.18
C ARG A 29 5.87 14.84 -3.34
N LEU A 30 5.64 14.47 -2.09
CA LEU A 30 4.79 15.22 -1.16
C LEU A 30 5.59 16.15 -0.24
N SER A 31 6.91 16.22 -0.42
CA SER A 31 7.83 16.97 0.46
C SER A 31 7.68 16.60 1.94
N LEU A 32 7.47 15.31 2.22
CA LEU A 32 7.31 14.76 3.57
C LEU A 32 8.60 14.07 4.04
N PRO A 33 8.91 14.11 5.34
CA PRO A 33 10.02 13.33 5.88
C PRO A 33 9.67 11.84 5.86
N LEU A 34 10.63 11.01 5.44
CA LEU A 34 10.53 9.56 5.60
C LEU A 34 11.13 9.17 6.95
N ILE A 35 10.28 8.68 7.85
CA ILE A 35 10.66 8.26 9.21
C ILE A 35 10.46 6.75 9.38
N LYS A 36 10.97 6.19 10.48
CA LYS A 36 10.78 4.77 10.78
C LYS A 36 9.30 4.48 11.09
N TYR A 37 8.90 3.24 10.84
CA TYR A 37 7.52 2.81 11.01
C TYR A 37 7.02 2.95 12.46
N ASP A 38 7.83 2.54 13.44
CA ASP A 38 7.53 2.62 14.88
C ASP A 38 7.34 4.08 15.34
N GLU A 39 8.20 4.98 14.87
CA GLU A 39 8.09 6.41 15.13
C GLU A 39 6.82 6.99 14.48
N TRP A 40 6.52 6.61 13.24
CA TRP A 40 5.31 7.05 12.56
C TRP A 40 4.04 6.57 13.26
N ALA A 41 3.97 5.28 13.63
CA ALA A 41 2.82 4.70 14.31
C ALA A 41 2.56 5.39 15.66
N ALA A 42 3.60 5.66 16.44
CA ALA A 42 3.47 6.40 17.71
C ALA A 42 2.91 7.81 17.51
N ARG A 43 3.33 8.52 16.44
CA ARG A 43 2.79 9.86 16.10
C ARG A 43 1.32 9.79 15.68
N VAL A 44 0.93 8.76 14.93
CA VAL A 44 -0.47 8.55 14.52
C VAL A 44 -1.37 8.28 15.73
N SER A 45 -0.96 7.40 16.65
CA SER A 45 -1.73 7.14 17.88
C SER A 45 -1.86 8.38 18.75
N ALA A 46 -0.78 9.13 18.96
CA ALA A 46 -0.82 10.37 19.72
C ALA A 46 -1.75 11.43 19.06
N ALA A 47 -1.73 11.52 17.73
CA ALA A 47 -2.63 12.40 17.00
C ALA A 47 -4.10 11.97 17.13
N ALA A 48 -4.37 10.66 17.12
CA ALA A 48 -5.71 10.10 17.32
C ALA A 48 -6.27 10.44 18.71
N GLU A 49 -5.46 10.30 19.76
CA GLU A 49 -5.86 10.64 21.13
C GLU A 49 -6.11 12.13 21.34
N ALA A 50 -5.30 12.98 20.68
CA ALA A 50 -5.42 14.44 20.79
C ALA A 50 -6.53 15.02 19.90
N ASN A 51 -7.07 14.25 18.96
CA ASN A 51 -8.05 14.75 18.01
C ASN A 51 -9.44 14.89 18.66
N THR A 52 -9.92 16.14 18.70
CA THR A 52 -11.24 16.51 19.22
C THR A 52 -12.23 16.90 18.13
N ARG A 53 -11.82 16.87 16.86
CA ARG A 53 -12.61 17.31 15.70
C ARG A 53 -13.14 16.12 14.91
N GLU A 54 -14.45 16.10 14.65
CA GLU A 54 -15.10 14.99 13.94
C GLU A 54 -14.62 14.81 12.49
N GLU A 55 -14.19 15.89 11.85
CA GLU A 55 -13.73 15.94 10.44
C GLU A 55 -12.42 15.15 10.22
N ASP A 56 -11.57 15.07 11.24
CA ASP A 56 -10.25 14.40 11.20
C ASP A 56 -10.31 12.97 11.75
N MET A 57 -11.49 12.44 12.10
CA MET A 57 -11.61 11.10 12.69
C MET A 57 -11.24 9.98 11.70
N GLN A 58 -11.47 10.16 10.39
CA GLN A 58 -11.35 9.05 9.44
C GLN A 58 -9.92 8.53 9.23
N PRO A 59 -8.87 9.37 9.05
CA PRO A 59 -7.50 8.88 8.90
C PRO A 59 -6.95 8.25 10.19
N LEU A 60 -7.41 8.74 11.34
CA LEU A 60 -6.94 8.34 12.66
C LEU A 60 -7.72 7.15 13.25
N ALA A 61 -8.87 6.78 12.65
CA ALA A 61 -9.66 5.62 13.05
C ALA A 61 -8.90 4.28 12.94
N LEU A 62 -7.80 4.24 12.18
CA LEU A 62 -6.95 3.07 12.02
C LEU A 62 -5.69 3.10 12.92
N ALA A 63 -5.60 4.03 13.88
CA ALA A 63 -4.44 4.16 14.75
C ALA A 63 -4.09 2.85 15.46
N ASP A 64 -5.07 2.17 16.07
CA ASP A 64 -4.87 0.88 16.75
C ASP A 64 -4.39 -0.21 15.79
N PHE A 65 -4.92 -0.23 14.56
CA PHE A 65 -4.51 -1.17 13.52
C PHE A 65 -3.04 -0.98 13.14
N PHE A 66 -2.61 0.28 12.93
CA PHE A 66 -1.21 0.59 12.64
C PHE A 66 -0.31 0.34 13.84
N GLN A 67 -0.74 0.67 15.06
CA GLN A 67 0.03 0.40 16.27
C GLN A 67 0.28 -1.09 16.51
N ALA A 68 -0.68 -1.95 16.15
CA ALA A 68 -0.49 -3.40 16.22
C ALA A 68 0.61 -3.90 15.27
N GLY A 69 0.82 -3.24 14.12
CA GLY A 69 1.91 -3.54 13.19
C GLY A 69 1.86 -4.95 12.58
N MET A 70 0.68 -5.59 12.57
CA MET A 70 0.51 -6.96 12.09
C MET A 70 0.05 -6.97 10.62
N PHE A 71 0.97 -6.72 9.68
CA PHE A 71 0.63 -6.62 8.24
C PHE A 71 0.74 -7.93 7.47
N GLY A 72 1.08 -9.01 8.15
CA GLY A 72 1.18 -10.33 7.53
C GLY A 72 2.45 -10.52 6.71
N GLU A 73 3.55 -9.80 7.02
CA GLU A 73 4.85 -10.01 6.34
C GLU A 73 5.34 -11.47 6.43
N GLY A 74 4.81 -12.26 7.37
CA GLY A 74 5.11 -13.68 7.53
C GLY A 74 4.28 -14.65 6.67
N THR A 75 3.28 -14.20 5.90
CA THR A 75 2.41 -15.10 5.12
C THR A 75 2.60 -14.90 3.62
N ALA A 76 3.39 -15.79 3.00
CA ALA A 76 3.55 -15.82 1.55
C ALA A 76 2.32 -16.45 0.89
N ILE A 77 1.57 -15.66 0.11
CA ILE A 77 0.46 -16.15 -0.71
C ILE A 77 1.03 -16.62 -2.06
N SER A 78 1.01 -17.93 -2.31
CA SER A 78 1.49 -18.47 -3.59
C SER A 78 0.59 -18.03 -4.76
N THR A 79 1.22 -17.49 -5.80
CA THR A 79 0.60 -17.09 -7.07
C THR A 79 0.95 -18.04 -8.22
N GLU A 80 1.63 -19.17 -7.94
CA GLU A 80 2.19 -20.07 -8.95
C GLU A 80 1.15 -20.49 -10.00
N ARG A 81 0.02 -21.03 -9.53
CA ARG A 81 -1.09 -21.46 -10.40
C ARG A 81 -1.65 -20.32 -11.25
N ALA A 82 -1.77 -19.13 -10.67
CA ALA A 82 -2.30 -17.97 -11.38
C ALA A 82 -1.32 -17.49 -12.46
N CYS A 83 -0.02 -17.54 -12.19
CA CYS A 83 1.03 -17.17 -13.15
C CYS A 83 1.15 -18.18 -14.30
N GLN A 84 0.91 -19.47 -14.05
CA GLN A 84 0.91 -20.50 -15.11
C GLN A 84 -0.15 -20.22 -16.19
N VAL A 85 -1.32 -19.72 -15.80
CA VAL A 85 -2.45 -19.49 -16.72
C VAL A 85 -2.59 -18.04 -17.18
N SER A 86 -1.91 -17.09 -16.52
CA SER A 86 -1.97 -15.66 -16.84
C SER A 86 -0.58 -15.09 -17.14
N PRO A 87 -0.19 -14.99 -18.42
CA PRO A 87 1.06 -14.34 -18.81
C PRO A 87 1.14 -12.87 -18.39
N ALA A 88 0.00 -12.18 -18.25
CA ALA A 88 -0.05 -10.81 -17.77
C ALA A 88 0.35 -10.71 -16.30
N LEU A 89 -0.17 -11.59 -15.44
CA LEU A 89 0.21 -11.65 -14.04
C LEU A 89 1.67 -12.09 -13.90
N ALA A 90 2.08 -13.14 -14.62
CA ALA A 90 3.45 -13.67 -14.57
C ALA A 90 4.52 -12.64 -14.96
N LYS A 91 4.17 -11.66 -15.81
CA LYS A 91 5.08 -10.59 -16.26
C LYS A 91 4.88 -9.28 -15.49
N MET A 92 4.01 -9.26 -14.47
CA MET A 92 3.73 -8.05 -13.71
C MET A 92 4.98 -7.64 -12.94
N SER A 93 5.38 -6.37 -13.09
CA SER A 93 6.48 -5.79 -12.34
C SER A 93 6.03 -5.35 -10.95
N PRO A 94 6.94 -5.30 -9.96
CA PRO A 94 6.66 -4.65 -8.68
C PRO A 94 6.23 -3.19 -8.85
N ILE A 95 5.48 -2.69 -7.88
CA ILE A 95 5.14 -1.27 -7.79
C ILE A 95 6.42 -0.49 -7.53
N GLY A 96 6.61 0.59 -8.28
CA GLY A 96 7.76 1.48 -8.15
C GLY A 96 7.42 2.96 -8.27
N GLU A 97 8.44 3.79 -8.44
CA GLU A 97 8.29 5.26 -8.43
C GLU A 97 7.32 5.79 -9.49
N LYS A 98 7.23 5.11 -10.65
CA LYS A 98 6.33 5.48 -11.75
C LYS A 98 4.88 5.31 -11.35
N ASP A 99 4.56 4.23 -10.65
CA ASP A 99 3.20 3.95 -10.18
C ASP A 99 2.79 4.94 -9.09
N VAL A 100 3.71 5.27 -8.18
CA VAL A 100 3.51 6.34 -7.19
C VAL A 100 3.24 7.68 -7.87
N ALA A 101 3.92 7.99 -8.97
CA ALA A 101 3.68 9.21 -9.74
C ALA A 101 2.24 9.28 -10.29
N LEU A 102 1.77 8.18 -10.87
CA LEU A 102 0.41 8.07 -11.39
C LEU A 102 -0.63 8.19 -10.28
N TYR A 103 -0.37 7.55 -9.13
CA TYR A 103 -1.26 7.57 -7.98
C TYR A 103 -1.40 8.99 -7.40
N VAL A 104 -0.28 9.65 -7.06
CA VAL A 104 -0.29 11.03 -6.56
C VAL A 104 -0.91 11.98 -7.58
N GLY A 105 -0.57 11.82 -8.86
CA GLY A 105 -1.13 12.64 -9.94
C GLY A 105 -2.65 12.51 -10.05
N TYR A 106 -3.19 11.31 -9.92
CA TYR A 106 -4.64 11.07 -9.92
C TYR A 106 -5.34 11.76 -8.74
N TRP A 107 -4.85 11.56 -7.52
CA TRP A 107 -5.48 12.14 -6.31
C TRP A 107 -5.39 13.66 -6.25
N THR A 108 -4.28 14.23 -6.75
CA THR A 108 -4.13 15.68 -6.91
C THR A 108 -5.13 16.20 -7.94
N LYS A 109 -5.26 15.52 -9.09
CA LYS A 109 -6.17 15.91 -10.18
C LYS A 109 -7.63 15.97 -9.74
N ILE A 110 -8.07 15.07 -8.88
CA ILE A 110 -9.46 15.05 -8.39
C ILE A 110 -9.68 15.93 -7.14
N GLY A 111 -8.65 16.65 -6.68
CA GLY A 111 -8.74 17.57 -5.55
C GLY A 111 -8.82 16.88 -4.19
N PHE A 112 -8.52 15.59 -4.10
CA PHE A 112 -8.48 14.88 -2.82
C PHE A 112 -7.20 15.20 -2.07
N LEU A 113 -6.06 15.09 -2.76
CA LEU A 113 -4.75 15.39 -2.21
C LEU A 113 -4.38 16.84 -2.51
N HIS A 114 -4.07 17.60 -1.46
CA HIS A 114 -3.61 18.97 -1.54
C HIS A 114 -2.09 18.95 -1.35
N ALA A 115 -1.35 18.77 -2.45
CA ALA A 115 0.11 18.69 -2.47
C ALA A 115 0.71 19.82 -3.29
#